data_AF-A0A225VTS0-F1
#
_entry.id   AF-A0A225VTS0-F1
#
_cell.length_a   1.000
_cell.length_b   1.000
_cell.length_c   1.000
_cell.angle_alpha   90.00
_cell.angle_beta   90.00
_cell.angle_gamma   90.00
#
_symmetry.space_group_name_H-M   'P 1'
#
loop_
_entity.id
_entity.type
_entity.pdbx_description
1 polymer ?
#
loop_
_entity_poly.entity_id
_entity_poly.type
_entity_poly.pdbx_seq_one_letter_code
_entity_poly.pdbx_strand_id
1 'polypeptide(L)'
;MKVSPTSPHIDDDETYPAEDSVDMLELTYITLMQEIEAEIVSASLSTVLDYTGLNVTNKCLSEDEQRKLVEELNRHEGIMIASGNTLPPPAYGVVCYIDA
;
A
#
# COMPACT_ATOMS: atom_id res chain seq x y z
N MET A 1 11.23 -62.11 50.98
CA MET A 1 11.10 -60.67 50.66
C MET A 1 10.11 -60.56 49.51
N LYS A 2 8.94 -59.97 49.73
CA LYS A 2 8.00 -59.63 48.66
C LYS A 2 7.68 -58.15 48.81
N VAL A 3 8.11 -57.38 47.84
CA VAL A 3 8.03 -55.92 47.78
C VAL A 3 6.57 -55.45 47.74
N SER A 4 6.31 -54.29 48.34
CA SER A 4 5.11 -53.47 48.18
C SER A 4 5.58 -52.05 47.83
N PRO A 5 4.71 -51.10 47.50
CA PRO A 5 3.61 -51.06 46.51
C PRO A 5 3.93 -50.00 45.41
N THR A 6 3.15 -49.90 44.32
CA THR A 6 3.17 -48.69 43.47
C THR A 6 1.73 -48.23 43.18
N SER A 7 1.47 -46.97 43.52
CA SER A 7 0.18 -46.26 43.50
C SER A 7 -0.44 -46.06 42.11
N PRO A 8 -1.75 -45.70 42.04
CA PRO A 8 -2.47 -45.40 40.81
C PRO A 8 -2.32 -43.92 40.38
N HIS A 9 -2.77 -43.62 39.16
CA HIS A 9 -2.95 -42.28 38.56
C HIS A 9 -1.63 -41.65 38.09
N ILE A 10 -1.48 -41.17 36.85
CA ILE A 10 -2.20 -40.04 36.26
C ILE A 10 -2.34 -40.26 34.74
N ASP A 11 -3.58 -40.24 34.25
CA ASP A 11 -3.91 -39.94 32.86
C ASP A 11 -3.31 -38.58 32.51
N ASP A 12 -2.49 -38.46 31.47
CA ASP A 12 -2.13 -37.19 30.79
C ASP A 12 -1.18 -37.52 29.64
N ASP A 13 -1.69 -38.10 28.54
CA ASP A 13 -1.06 -37.86 27.23
C ASP A 13 -1.76 -36.65 26.64
N GLU A 14 -1.36 -35.49 27.17
CA GLU A 14 -1.70 -34.15 26.70
C GLU A 14 -1.36 -34.06 25.21
N THR A 15 -2.37 -34.26 24.36
CA THR A 15 -2.33 -33.64 23.03
C THR A 15 -2.40 -32.15 23.28
N TYR A 16 -1.24 -31.49 23.41
CA TYR A 16 -1.15 -30.04 23.50
C TYR A 16 -1.86 -29.46 22.26
N PRO A 17 -3.07 -28.88 22.38
CA PRO A 17 -3.69 -28.17 21.29
C PRO A 17 -3.10 -26.75 21.34
N ALA A 18 -1.82 -26.63 21.00
CA ALA A 18 -1.10 -25.36 21.05
C ALA A 18 -0.61 -24.90 19.66
N GLU A 19 -0.98 -25.61 18.58
CA GLU A 19 -0.68 -25.17 17.22
C GLU A 19 -1.69 -24.10 16.72
N ASP A 20 -2.86 -24.00 17.37
CA ASP A 20 -3.91 -23.01 17.06
C ASP A 20 -3.45 -21.54 17.28
N SER A 21 -2.44 -21.33 18.13
CA SER A 21 -1.87 -20.01 18.42
C SER A 21 -0.93 -19.50 17.33
N VAL A 22 -0.19 -20.39 16.67
CA VAL A 22 0.76 -20.02 15.60
C VAL A 22 0.00 -19.87 14.29
N ASP A 23 -0.97 -20.75 14.04
CA ASP A 23 -1.85 -20.70 12.88
C ASP A 23 -2.62 -19.37 12.82
N MET A 24 -3.14 -18.87 13.94
CA MET A 24 -3.81 -17.57 13.98
C MET A 24 -2.86 -16.41 13.67
N LEU A 25 -1.60 -16.47 14.14
CA LEU A 25 -0.60 -15.43 13.86
C LEU A 25 -0.13 -15.47 12.40
N GLU A 26 0.06 -16.65 11.84
CA GLU A 26 0.40 -16.84 10.43
C GLU A 26 -0.73 -16.37 9.52
N LEU A 27 -1.99 -16.70 9.84
CA LEU A 27 -3.16 -16.20 9.14
C LEU A 27 -3.31 -14.68 9.28
N THR A 28 -3.00 -14.11 10.44
CA THR A 28 -2.99 -12.65 10.65
C THR A 28 -1.91 -11.98 9.81
N TYR A 29 -0.71 -12.57 9.74
CA TYR A 29 0.38 -12.07 8.91
C TYR A 29 0.04 -12.15 7.42
N ILE A 30 -0.46 -13.29 6.94
CA ILE A 30 -0.89 -13.45 5.54
C ILE A 30 -1.99 -12.44 5.20
N THR A 31 -2.99 -12.27 6.08
CA THR A 31 -4.09 -11.31 5.87
C THR A 31 -3.57 -9.88 5.83
N LEU A 32 -2.70 -9.50 6.76
CA LEU A 32 -2.12 -8.16 6.82
C LEU A 32 -1.23 -7.87 5.61
N MET A 33 -0.44 -8.84 5.16
CA MET A 33 0.36 -8.70 3.94
C MET A 33 -0.52 -8.53 2.70
N GLN A 34 -1.61 -9.28 2.59
CA GLN A 34 -2.58 -9.16 1.49
C GLN A 34 -3.34 -7.82 1.52
N GLU A 35 -3.69 -7.33 2.71
CA GLU A 35 -4.35 -6.04 2.90
C GLU A 35 -3.43 -4.88 2.46
N ILE A 36 -2.16 -4.92 2.88
CA ILE A 36 -1.16 -3.92 2.48
C ILE A 36 -0.87 -3.99 0.98
N GLU A 37 -0.77 -5.20 0.39
CA GLU A 37 -0.61 -5.36 -1.05
C GLU A 37 -1.79 -4.75 -1.82
N ALA A 38 -3.02 -5.00 -1.37
CA ALA A 38 -4.22 -4.44 -1.98
C ALA A 38 -4.28 -2.90 -1.83
N GLU A 39 -3.86 -2.36 -0.70
CA GLU A 39 -3.82 -0.91 -0.44
C GLU A 39 -2.77 -0.20 -1.32
N ILE A 40 -1.58 -0.79 -1.49
CA ILE A 40 -0.54 -0.25 -2.38
C ILE A 40 -0.99 -0.29 -3.86
N VAL A 41 -1.60 -1.40 -4.29
CA VAL A 41 -2.15 -1.55 -5.64
C VAL A 41 -3.31 -0.56 -5.87
N SER A 42 -4.17 -0.39 -4.87
CA SER A 42 -5.26 0.61 -4.86
C SER A 42 -4.72 2.04 -4.97
N ALA A 43 -3.76 2.42 -4.14
CA ALA A 43 -3.17 3.77 -4.14
C ALA A 43 -2.47 4.09 -5.47
N SER A 44 -1.88 3.08 -6.12
CA SER A 44 -1.27 3.23 -7.45
C SER A 44 -2.28 3.24 -8.60
N LEU A 45 -3.45 2.60 -8.47
CA LEU A 45 -4.53 2.64 -9.47
C LEU A 45 -5.53 3.80 -9.30
N SER A 46 -5.65 4.40 -8.11
CA SER A 46 -6.77 5.29 -7.77
C SER A 46 -6.62 6.74 -8.25
N THR A 47 -5.49 7.11 -8.85
CA THR A 47 -5.24 8.49 -9.31
C THR A 47 -5.38 8.59 -10.83
N VAL A 48 -6.61 8.55 -11.32
CA VAL A 48 -6.89 8.81 -12.75
C VAL A 48 -6.80 10.32 -13.00
N LEU A 49 -5.91 10.73 -13.91
CA LEU A 49 -5.71 12.13 -14.28
C LEU A 49 -6.64 12.54 -15.42
N ASP A 50 -7.50 13.52 -15.16
CA ASP A 50 -8.39 14.08 -16.17
C ASP A 50 -7.67 15.15 -17.03
N TYR A 51 -7.19 14.71 -18.19
CA TYR A 51 -6.54 15.59 -19.17
C TYR A 51 -7.52 16.38 -20.06
N THR A 52 -8.82 16.34 -19.78
CA THR A 52 -9.82 17.17 -20.50
C THR A 52 -9.98 18.57 -19.91
N GLY A 53 -9.32 18.85 -18.79
CA GLY A 53 -9.38 20.14 -18.11
C GLY A 53 -8.91 21.33 -18.95
N LEU A 54 -9.42 22.52 -18.61
CA LEU A 54 -9.08 23.79 -19.26
C LEU A 54 -7.58 24.12 -19.25
N ASN A 55 -6.82 23.58 -18.29
CA ASN A 55 -5.38 23.77 -18.18
C ASN A 55 -4.57 22.93 -19.17
N VAL A 56 -5.19 21.90 -19.77
CA VAL A 56 -4.57 21.00 -20.75
C VAL A 56 -4.99 21.36 -22.18
N THR A 57 -6.18 21.94 -22.34
CA THR A 57 -6.71 22.36 -23.65
C THR A 57 -6.15 23.71 -24.08
N ASN A 58 -5.42 23.74 -25.20
CA ASN A 58 -4.80 24.95 -25.71
C ASN A 58 -5.39 25.33 -27.08
N LYS A 59 -6.05 26.50 -27.15
CA LYS A 59 -6.67 27.03 -28.39
C LYS A 59 -5.67 27.31 -29.52
N CYS A 60 -4.38 27.42 -29.22
CA CYS A 60 -3.34 27.65 -30.21
C CYS A 60 -2.81 26.35 -30.83
N LEU A 61 -3.14 25.18 -30.28
CA LEU A 61 -2.78 23.89 -30.86
C LEU A 61 -3.85 23.44 -31.86
N SER A 62 -3.42 22.80 -32.94
CA SER A 62 -4.33 22.05 -33.81
C SER A 62 -4.91 20.84 -33.06
N GLU A 63 -6.04 20.31 -33.55
CA GLU A 63 -6.69 19.13 -32.94
C GLU A 63 -5.75 17.93 -32.86
N ASP A 64 -4.87 17.77 -33.85
CA ASP A 64 -3.89 16.69 -33.92
C ASP A 64 -2.76 16.87 -32.90
N GLU A 65 -2.27 18.08 -32.72
CA GLU A 65 -1.26 18.41 -31.70
C GLU A 65 -1.82 18.25 -30.29
N GLN A 66 -3.06 18.70 -30.07
CA GLN A 66 -3.76 18.52 -28.80
C GLN A 66 -3.96 17.04 -28.47
N ARG A 67 -4.36 16.23 -29.46
CA ARG A 67 -4.51 14.78 -29.28
C ARG A 67 -3.18 14.10 -28.95
N LYS A 68 -2.11 14.47 -29.64
CA LYS A 68 -0.77 13.95 -29.39
C LYS A 68 -0.25 14.32 -27.99
N LEU A 69 -0.54 15.54 -27.53
CA LEU A 69 -0.21 15.97 -26.17
C LEU A 69 -0.94 15.11 -25.13
N VAL A 70 -2.24 14.87 -25.31
CA VAL A 70 -3.03 14.03 -24.39
C VAL A 70 -2.54 12.59 -24.39
N GLU A 71 -2.17 12.02 -25.54
CA GLU A 71 -1.56 10.69 -25.63
C GLU A 71 -0.24 10.61 -24.87
N GLU A 72 0.61 11.62 -24.99
CA GLU A 72 1.89 11.68 -24.27
C GLU A 72 1.67 11.78 -22.76
N LEU A 73 0.74 12.63 -22.31
CA LEU A 73 0.39 12.77 -20.90
C LEU A 73 -0.18 11.48 -20.31
N ASN A 74 -1.09 10.80 -21.02
CA ASN A 74 -1.60 9.50 -20.64
C ASN A 74 -0.48 8.45 -20.55
N ARG A 75 0.48 8.46 -21.48
CA ARG A 75 1.61 7.51 -21.46
C ARG A 75 2.49 7.66 -20.22
N HIS A 76 2.63 8.88 -19.69
CA HIS A 76 3.48 9.17 -18.53
C HIS A 76 2.73 9.32 -17.21
N GLU A 77 1.43 8.98 -17.19
CA GLU A 77 0.57 9.09 -16.00
C GLU A 77 1.19 8.42 -14.77
N GLY A 78 1.75 7.21 -14.91
CA GLY A 78 2.38 6.51 -13.79
C GLY A 78 3.57 7.24 -13.17
N ILE A 79 4.36 7.96 -13.97
CA ILE A 79 5.49 8.77 -13.46
C ILE A 79 4.95 10.02 -12.77
N MET A 80 3.95 10.68 -13.36
CA MET A 80 3.33 11.87 -12.79
C MET A 80 2.71 11.57 -11.42
N ILE A 81 1.96 10.47 -11.30
CA ILE A 81 1.38 9.97 -10.05
C ILE A 81 2.48 9.69 -9.02
N ALA A 82 3.48 8.88 -9.40
CA ALA A 82 4.57 8.53 -8.50
C ALA A 82 5.35 9.77 -8.01
N SER A 83 5.61 10.74 -8.90
CA SER A 83 6.32 11.97 -8.55
C SER A 83 5.53 12.86 -7.57
N GLY A 84 4.21 12.94 -7.71
CA GLY A 84 3.34 13.69 -6.80
C GLY A 84 3.28 13.10 -5.39
N ASN A 85 3.36 11.77 -5.30
CA ASN A 85 3.34 11.03 -4.03
C ASN A 85 4.68 11.00 -3.29
N THR A 86 5.77 11.52 -3.90
CA THR A 86 7.13 11.46 -3.33
C THR A 86 7.54 12.77 -2.64
N LEU A 87 6.78 13.86 -2.82
CA LEU A 87 7.13 15.12 -2.17
C LEU A 87 6.65 15.08 -0.70
N PRO A 88 7.53 15.18 0.29
CA PRO A 88 7.09 15.47 1.66
C PRO A 88 6.22 16.74 1.62
N PRO A 89 5.21 16.87 2.50
CA PRO A 89 4.34 18.04 2.53
C PRO A 89 5.18 19.30 2.37
N PRO A 90 4.85 20.21 1.44
CA PRO A 90 5.65 21.40 1.25
C PRO A 90 5.78 22.08 2.60
N ALA A 91 7.01 22.23 3.07
CA ALA A 91 7.30 23.14 4.16
C ALA A 91 7.10 24.56 3.61
N TYR A 92 5.84 24.99 3.49
CA TYR A 92 5.48 26.37 3.21
C TYR A 92 6.03 27.22 4.37
N GLY A 93 7.25 27.73 4.22
CA GLY A 93 7.95 28.32 5.35
C GLY A 93 9.24 29.06 5.06
N VAL A 94 9.56 29.43 3.81
CA VAL A 94 10.63 30.40 3.55
C VAL A 94 10.08 31.54 2.70
N VAL A 95 9.64 32.58 3.40
CA VAL A 95 9.43 33.91 2.83
C VAL A 95 10.80 34.50 2.56
N CYS A 96 11.22 34.53 1.30
CA CYS A 96 12.36 35.34 0.89
C CYS A 96 11.94 36.82 0.97
N TYR A 97 12.40 37.53 1.99
CA TYR A 97 12.30 38.98 2.00
C TYR A 97 13.19 39.51 0.87
N ILE A 98 12.59 40.19 -0.10
CA ILE A 98 13.33 41.05 -1.02
C ILE A 98 13.48 42.37 -0.27
N ASP A 99 14.70 42.66 0.19
CA ASP A 99 15.03 44.00 0.68
C ASP A 99 14.88 44.98 -0.50
N ALA A 100 14.02 45.99 -0.32
CA ALA A 100 13.70 47.01 -1.32
C ALA A 100 14.76 48.12 -1.38
#